data_AF-A0A2K8NBL4-F1
#
_entry.id   AF-A0A2K8NBL4-F1
#
_cell.length_a   1.000
_cell.length_b   1.000
_cell.length_c   1.000
_cell.angle_alpha   90.00
_cell.angle_beta   90.00
_cell.angle_gamma   90.00
#
_symmetry.space_group_name_H-M   'P 1'
#
loop_
_entity.id
_entity.type
_entity.pdbx_description
1 polymer ?
#
loop_
_entity_poly.entity_id
_entity_poly.type
_entity_poly.pdbx_seq_one_letter_code
_entity_poly.pdbx_strand_id
1 'polypeptide(L)'
;MVAQQERLSYHCEADAEVALEDWRRRHNRWGFHQVTGQVVQERTVKRRVGRPRKQDPDSGSVEVVRWRVNFTVETDTEAIKQRRRRERTFV
;
A
#
# COMPACT_ATOMS: atom_id res chain seq x y z
N MET A 1 15.28 -8.45 -6.43
CA MET A 1 14.07 -8.06 -5.69
C MET A 1 13.75 -6.64 -6.06
N VAL A 2 12.65 -6.40 -6.78
CA VAL A 2 12.17 -5.03 -7.06
C VAL A 2 10.94 -4.81 -6.21
N ALA A 3 11.14 -4.41 -4.95
CA ALA A 3 10.05 -3.93 -4.12
C ALA A 3 9.79 -2.47 -4.49
N GLN A 4 8.99 -2.22 -5.52
CA GLN A 4 8.45 -0.89 -5.76
C GLN A 4 7.37 -0.61 -4.73
N GLN A 5 7.72 0.19 -3.72
CA GLN A 5 6.78 0.68 -2.72
C GLN A 5 6.23 2.03 -3.17
N GLU A 6 5.13 2.02 -3.91
CA GLU A 6 4.39 3.25 -4.18
C GLU A 6 3.58 3.62 -2.93
N ARG A 7 3.72 4.85 -2.44
CA ARG A 7 3.10 5.32 -1.19
C ARG A 7 1.97 6.28 -1.49
N LEU A 8 0.75 5.78 -1.49
CA LEU A 8 -0.47 6.59 -1.58
C LEU A 8 -1.08 6.75 -0.20
N SER A 9 -1.49 7.99 0.14
CA SER A 9 -2.10 8.34 1.42
C SER A 9 -3.52 8.85 1.21
N TYR A 10 -4.46 8.35 1.99
CA TYR A 10 -5.89 8.61 1.91
C TYR A 10 -6.42 9.14 3.24
N HIS A 11 -7.53 9.86 3.18
CA HIS A 11 -8.18 10.46 4.35
C HIS A 11 -9.18 9.52 5.04
N CYS A 12 -9.68 8.50 4.34
CA CYS A 12 -10.55 7.46 4.90
C CYS A 12 -10.11 6.07 4.43
N GLU A 13 -10.60 5.05 5.14
CA GLU A 13 -10.30 3.63 4.87
C GLU A 13 -10.90 3.18 3.54
N ALA A 14 -12.17 3.55 3.29
CA ALA A 14 -12.90 3.15 2.08
C ALA A 14 -12.17 3.57 0.79
N ASP A 15 -11.63 4.79 0.74
CA ASP A 15 -10.86 5.26 -0.42
C ASP A 15 -9.57 4.44 -0.61
N ALA A 16 -8.91 4.08 0.50
CA ALA A 16 -7.69 3.27 0.46
C ALA A 16 -7.99 1.83 -0.01
N GLU A 17 -9.12 1.25 0.39
CA GLU A 17 -9.57 -0.07 -0.06
C GLU A 17 -9.94 -0.07 -1.55
N VAL A 18 -10.70 0.91 -2.01
CA VAL A 18 -11.03 1.07 -3.44
C VAL A 18 -9.76 1.20 -4.27
N ALA A 19 -8.80 2.02 -3.81
CA ALA A 19 -7.52 2.17 -4.48
C ALA A 19 -6.71 0.86 -4.54
N LEU A 20 -6.70 0.07 -3.45
CA LEU A 20 -6.05 -1.24 -3.42
C LEU A 20 -6.69 -2.21 -4.42
N GLU A 21 -8.02 -2.23 -4.52
CA GLU A 21 -8.73 -3.08 -5.45
C GLU A 21 -8.48 -2.69 -6.91
N ASP A 22 -8.55 -1.41 -7.22
CA ASP A 22 -8.28 -0.87 -8.55
C ASP A 22 -6.85 -1.19 -8.99
N TRP A 23 -5.90 -1.03 -8.07
CA TRP A 23 -4.50 -1.37 -8.32
C TRP A 23 -4.34 -2.86 -8.59
N ARG A 24 -4.95 -3.74 -7.77
CA ARG A 24 -4.95 -5.19 -7.97
C ARG A 24 -5.47 -5.55 -9.35
N ARG A 25 -6.61 -4.98 -9.78
CA ARG A 25 -7.20 -5.24 -11.10
C ARG A 25 -6.27 -4.85 -12.25
N ARG A 26 -5.55 -3.73 -12.15
CA ARG A 26 -4.60 -3.26 -13.17
C ARG A 26 -3.36 -4.16 -13.26
N HIS A 27 -2.86 -4.64 -12.13
CA HIS A 27 -1.58 -5.33 -12.05
C HIS A 27 -1.68 -6.87 -12.05
N ASN A 28 -2.87 -7.44 -11.83
CA ASN A 28 -3.11 -8.89 -11.95
C ASN A 28 -2.83 -9.44 -13.37
N ARG A 29 -2.63 -8.55 -14.36
CA ARG A 29 -2.24 -8.92 -15.73
C ARG A 29 -0.75 -9.19 -15.90
N TRP A 30 0.07 -8.92 -14.89
CA TRP A 30 1.50 -9.21 -14.92
C TRP A 30 1.70 -10.72 -14.66
N GLY A 31 1.55 -11.55 -15.71
CA GLY A 31 1.41 -13.01 -15.60
C GLY A 31 2.53 -13.82 -14.92
N PHE A 32 3.59 -13.18 -14.42
CA PHE A 32 4.65 -13.81 -13.62
C PHE A 32 4.96 -13.02 -12.35
N HIS A 33 4.04 -12.20 -11.89
CA HIS A 33 4.19 -11.41 -10.69
C HIS A 33 3.03 -11.69 -9.75
N GLN A 34 3.35 -12.06 -8.53
CA GLN A 34 2.40 -12.04 -7.43
C GLN A 34 2.43 -10.65 -6.84
N VAL A 35 1.26 -10.03 -6.73
CA VAL A 35 1.17 -8.76 -6.02
C VAL A 35 0.31 -8.92 -4.79
N THR A 36 0.90 -8.58 -3.66
CA THR A 36 0.20 -8.38 -2.40
C THR A 36 0.09 -6.89 -2.11
N GLY A 37 -1.01 -6.50 -1.48
CA GLY A 37 -1.18 -5.14 -1.02
C GLY A 37 -2.07 -5.09 0.21
N GLN A 38 -1.77 -4.14 1.09
CA GLN A 38 -2.39 -3.99 2.40
C GLN A 38 -2.68 -2.52 2.69
N VAL A 39 -3.87 -2.27 3.24
CA VAL A 39 -4.24 -0.99 3.82
C VAL A 39 -3.73 -0.92 5.27
N VAL A 40 -3.03 0.16 5.62
CA VAL A 40 -2.44 0.38 6.94
C VAL A 40 -2.93 1.72 7.47
N GLN A 41 -3.47 1.72 8.68
CA GLN A 41 -3.79 2.94 9.40
C GLN A 41 -2.52 3.56 9.99
N GLU A 42 -2.23 4.80 9.64
CA GLU A 42 -1.18 5.60 10.23
C GLU A 42 -1.79 6.67 11.14
N ARG A 43 -1.50 6.59 12.44
CA ARG A 43 -1.89 7.57 13.44
C ARG A 43 -0.68 8.44 13.77
N THR A 44 -0.79 9.74 13.56
CA THR A 44 0.28 10.69 13.89
C THR A 44 -0.28 11.76 14.81
N VAL A 45 0.35 11.96 15.97
CA VAL A 45 0.04 13.06 16.88
C VAL A 45 0.81 14.29 16.42
N LYS A 46 0.10 15.35 16.00
CA LYS A 46 0.70 16.61 15.56
C LYS A 46 0.40 17.73 16.52
N ARG A 47 1.30 18.71 16.61
CA ARG A 47 1.01 19.92 17.36
C ARG A 47 -0.11 20.71 16.68
N ARG A 48 -1.13 21.11 17.42
CA ARG A 48 -2.17 22.03 16.99
C ARG A 48 -1.52 23.34 16.56
N VAL A 49 -1.98 23.88 15.43
CA VAL A 49 -1.51 25.16 14.93
C VAL A 49 -2.06 26.30 15.81
N GLY A 50 -1.25 27.33 16.04
CA GLY A 50 -1.61 28.49 16.86
C GLY A 50 -1.01 28.49 18.27
N ARG A 51 -1.26 29.58 19.00
CA ARG A 51 -0.80 29.75 20.38
C ARG A 51 -1.70 28.93 21.33
N PRO A 52 -1.14 28.09 22.20
CA PRO A 52 -1.91 27.40 23.23
C PRO A 52 -2.67 28.42 24.11
N ARG A 53 -3.94 28.15 24.40
CA ARG A 53 -4.72 28.96 25.34
C ARG A 53 -4.32 28.58 26.76
N LYS A 54 -4.20 29.58 27.65
CA LYS A 54 -3.70 29.43 29.04
C LYS A 54 -4.52 28.46 29.91
N GLN A 55 -5.75 28.12 29.51
CA GLN A 55 -6.71 27.31 30.27
C GLN A 55 -7.10 26.02 29.55
N ASP A 56 -6.42 25.66 28.46
CA ASP A 56 -6.72 24.44 27.72
C ASP A 56 -5.84 23.29 28.26
N PRO A 57 -6.39 22.32 29.01
CA PRO A 57 -5.61 21.21 29.55
C PRO A 57 -5.08 20.30 28.43
N ASP A 58 -5.80 20.22 27.30
CA ASP A 58 -5.37 19.52 26.07
C ASP A 58 -4.53 20.43 25.17
N SER A 59 -3.48 21.00 25.77
CA SER A 59 -2.58 21.98 25.18
C SER A 59 -1.75 21.43 24.00
N GLY A 60 -2.43 21.19 22.89
CA GLY A 60 -1.86 21.39 21.58
C GLY A 60 -1.46 20.13 20.83
N SER A 61 -2.02 18.96 21.10
CA SER A 61 -1.86 17.79 20.22
C SER A 61 -3.17 17.42 19.53
N VAL A 62 -3.10 17.11 18.24
CA VAL A 62 -4.22 16.63 17.42
C VAL A 62 -3.79 15.30 16.83
N GLU A 63 -4.59 14.25 17.04
CA GLU A 63 -4.41 12.98 16.36
C GLU A 63 -4.85 13.13 14.90
N VAL A 64 -3.94 12.86 13.98
CA VAL A 64 -4.21 12.83 12.55
C VAL A 64 -4.15 11.39 12.12
N VAL A 65 -5.30 10.87 11.69
CA VAL A 65 -5.42 9.53 11.10
C VAL A 65 -5.27 9.66 9.58
N ARG A 66 -4.40 8.84 9.01
CA ARG A 66 -4.25 8.67 7.55
C ARG A 66 -4.25 7.20 7.23
N TRP A 67 -4.75 6.87 6.06
CA TRP A 67 -4.77 5.51 5.55
C TRP A 67 -3.74 5.39 4.45
N ARG A 68 -2.90 4.37 4.50
CA ARG A 68 -1.84 4.12 3.51
C ARG A 68 -2.09 2.80 2.84
N VAL A 69 -1.77 2.71 1.55
CA VAL A 69 -1.73 1.43 0.85
C VAL A 69 -0.27 1.07 0.60
N ASN A 70 0.15 -0.09 1.10
CA ASN A 70 1.46 -0.66 0.82
C ASN A 70 1.29 -1.77 -0.22
N PHE A 71 2.18 -1.80 -1.21
CA PHE A 71 2.20 -2.80 -2.26
C PHE A 71 3.53 -3.54 -2.24
N THR A 72 3.50 -4.82 -2.58
CA THR A 72 4.69 -5.66 -2.74
C THR A 72 4.51 -6.51 -3.99
N VAL A 73 5.39 -6.29 -4.97
CA VAL A 73 5.43 -7.05 -6.22
C VAL A 73 6.54 -8.08 -6.12
N GLU A 74 6.18 -9.35 -6.13
CA GLU A 74 7.11 -10.47 -6.13
C GLU A 74 7.05 -11.20 -7.46
N THR A 75 8.20 -11.65 -7.96
CA THR A 75 8.24 -12.46 -9.17
C THR A 75 7.86 -13.91 -8.85
N ASP A 76 6.86 -14.44 -9.56
CA ASP A 76 6.47 -15.85 -9.48
C ASP A 76 7.47 -16.71 -10.25
N THR A 77 8.56 -17.04 -9.56
CA THR A 77 9.64 -17.85 -10.15
C THR A 77 9.20 -19.26 -10.54
N GLU A 78 8.17 -19.80 -9.91
CA GLU A 78 7.63 -21.13 -10.23
C GLU A 78 6.80 -21.10 -11.52
N ALA A 79 5.94 -20.10 -11.70
CA ALA A 79 5.24 -19.88 -12.97
C ALA A 79 6.21 -19.70 -14.15
N ILE A 80 7.31 -18.97 -13.93
CA ILE A 80 8.37 -18.81 -14.94
C ILE A 80 9.05 -20.16 -15.25
N LYS A 81 9.41 -20.95 -14.22
CA LYS A 81 10.04 -22.27 -14.42
C LYS A 81 9.12 -23.23 -15.17
N GLN A 82 7.83 -23.25 -14.84
CA GLN A 82 6.85 -24.10 -15.53
C GLN A 82 6.70 -23.70 -17.00
N ARG A 83 6.62 -22.40 -17.30
CA ARG A 83 6.58 -21.91 -18.69
C ARG A 83 7.83 -22.33 -19.48
N ARG A 84 9.02 -22.13 -18.90
CA ARG A 84 10.30 -22.55 -19.52
C ARG A 84 10.36 -24.07 -19.77
N ARG A 85 9.80 -24.88 -18.86
CA ARG A 85 9.71 -26.34 -19.04
C ARG A 85 8.82 -26.72 -20.22
N ARG A 86 7.65 -26.07 -20.37
CA ARG A 86 6.73 -26.29 -21.50
C ARG A 86 7.35 -25.87 -22.84
N GLU A 87 8.02 -24.72 -22.88
CA GLU A 87 8.72 -24.24 -24.09
C GLU A 87 9.87 -25.18 -24.48
N ARG A 88 10.54 -25.82 -23.51
CA ARG A 88 11.57 -26.83 -23.77
C ARG A 88 11.05 -28.19 -24.26
N THR A 89 9.76 -28.49 -24.09
CA THR A 89 9.20 -29.80 -24.48
C THR A 89 8.74 -29.86 -25.94
N PHE A 90 8.85 -28.74 -26.67
CA PHE A 90 8.51 -28.62 -28.09
C PHE A 90 9.74 -28.33 -28.97
N VAL A 91 10.92 -28.85 -28.60
CA VAL A 91 12.13 -28.92 -29.44
C VAL A 91 12.47 -30.38 -29.69
#